data_AF-A0A2A8ZUU0-F1
#
_entry.id   AF-A0A2A8ZUU0-F1
#
_cell.length_a   1.000
_cell.length_b   1.000
_cell.length_c   1.000
_cell.angle_alpha   90.00
_cell.angle_beta   90.00
_cell.angle_gamma   90.00
#
_symmetry.space_group_name_H-M   'P 1'
#
loop_
_entity.id
_entity.type
_entity.pdbx_description
1 polymer ?
#
loop_
_entity_poly.entity_id
_entity_poly.type
_entity_poly.pdbx_seq_one_letter_code
_entity_poly.pdbx_strand_id
1 'polypeptide(L)'
;MGEFKFRRGIRTSSSEEYHIYYKDKLIGELHIHFMKENSDEICTLIITQELEESIKNKLLDEIVDTIIVNPEGFFWINVFSAKSEGGIFNRHHPDEINAKQKDLSKVLNTFQVAKGQLSETAALEYFKGLNYTVEVASDLYDKEYKIDLIAENEQEKIYIQVKLGTISDKEIIKIATKVSEINDTEKNKIACIVAERFPVNSELLRKKLEQNLNINIMYIHKYQVLESSPKYKRTLK
;
A
#
# COMPACT_ATOMS: atom_id res chain seq x y z
N MET A 1 8.79 36.81 -28.50
CA MET A 1 9.28 36.09 -27.31
C MET A 1 8.16 36.14 -26.30
N GLY A 2 7.55 34.99 -26.00
CA GLY A 2 6.41 34.90 -25.08
C GLY A 2 6.76 35.42 -23.68
N GLU A 3 5.73 35.80 -22.91
CA GLU A 3 5.91 36.24 -21.53
C GLU A 3 6.37 35.08 -20.62
N PHE A 4 6.14 33.84 -21.07
CA PHE A 4 6.55 32.62 -20.40
C PHE A 4 7.84 32.05 -21.02
N LYS A 5 8.65 31.43 -20.16
CA LYS A 5 9.83 30.65 -20.58
C LYS A 5 9.66 29.22 -20.12
N PHE A 6 9.63 28.29 -21.06
CA PHE A 6 9.57 26.85 -20.80
C PHE A 6 10.98 26.27 -20.84
N ARG A 7 11.45 25.76 -19.70
CA ARG A 7 12.72 25.03 -19.62
C ARG A 7 12.45 23.56 -19.46
N ARG A 8 12.78 22.80 -20.49
CA ARG A 8 12.67 21.34 -20.46
C ARG A 8 13.56 20.75 -19.35
N GLY A 9 12.96 19.92 -18.51
CA GLY A 9 13.61 19.07 -17.52
C GLY A 9 13.92 17.69 -18.11
N ILE A 10 13.44 16.65 -17.43
CA ILE A 10 13.69 15.26 -17.81
C ILE A 10 12.78 14.87 -19.00
N ARG A 11 13.35 14.17 -19.98
CA ARG A 11 12.60 13.56 -21.09
C ARG A 11 12.91 12.07 -21.17
N THR A 12 11.87 11.27 -21.29
CA THR A 12 11.93 9.83 -21.56
C THR A 12 11.20 9.49 -22.85
N SER A 13 11.16 8.22 -23.22
CA SER A 13 10.37 7.76 -24.38
C SER A 13 8.86 7.88 -24.18
N SER A 14 8.38 8.04 -22.94
CA SER A 14 6.96 8.05 -22.58
C SER A 14 6.53 9.31 -21.81
N SER A 15 7.44 10.23 -21.51
CA SER A 15 7.12 11.44 -20.77
C SER A 15 8.11 12.58 -20.99
N GLU A 16 7.66 13.80 -20.73
CA GLU A 16 8.49 15.02 -20.76
C GLU A 16 8.05 15.99 -19.66
N GLU A 17 9.01 16.69 -19.10
CA GLU A 17 8.79 17.67 -18.03
C GLU A 17 9.28 19.05 -18.45
N TYR A 18 8.55 20.09 -18.06
CA TYR A 18 8.93 21.50 -18.27
C TYR A 18 8.78 22.30 -16.98
N HIS A 19 9.82 23.05 -16.64
CA HIS A 19 9.75 24.11 -15.64
C HIS A 19 9.31 25.41 -16.31
N ILE A 20 8.27 26.04 -15.76
CA ILE A 20 7.63 27.23 -16.34
C ILE A 20 8.05 28.46 -15.56
N TYR A 21 8.59 29.45 -16.26
CA TYR A 21 8.99 30.72 -15.69
C TYR A 21 8.16 31.87 -16.25
N TYR A 22 7.70 32.77 -15.38
CA TYR A 22 7.07 34.04 -15.75
C TYR A 22 7.82 35.18 -15.06
N LYS A 23 8.27 36.17 -15.84
CA LYS A 23 9.12 37.27 -15.33
C LYS A 23 10.34 36.76 -14.52
N ASP A 24 11.00 35.73 -15.05
CA ASP A 24 12.16 35.04 -14.47
C ASP A 24 11.93 34.37 -13.10
N LYS A 25 10.68 34.21 -12.67
CA LYS A 25 10.31 33.42 -11.49
C LYS A 25 9.72 32.08 -11.90
N LEU A 26 10.12 31.01 -11.23
CA LEU A 26 9.52 29.68 -11.41
C LEU A 26 8.09 29.73 -10.87
N ILE A 27 7.10 29.59 -11.76
CA ILE A 27 5.67 29.66 -11.41
C ILE A 27 5.01 28.28 -11.35
N GLY A 28 5.64 27.25 -11.90
CA GLY A 28 5.07 25.93 -11.95
C GLY A 28 5.87 24.95 -12.81
N GLU A 29 5.28 23.78 -12.99
CA GLU A 29 5.81 22.68 -13.77
C GLU A 29 4.70 22.02 -14.60
N LEU A 30 5.07 21.53 -15.78
CA LEU A 30 4.19 20.81 -16.70
C LEU A 30 4.80 19.43 -16.94
N HIS A 31 4.02 18.41 -16.63
CA HIS A 31 4.35 17.01 -16.88
C HIS A 31 3.49 16.47 -18.01
N ILE A 32 4.11 15.86 -19.02
CA ILE A 32 3.46 15.34 -20.20
C ILE A 32 3.69 13.83 -20.25
N HIS A 33 2.63 13.08 -20.48
CA HIS A 33 2.67 11.64 -20.70
C HIS A 33 2.17 11.33 -22.11
N PHE A 34 3.03 10.66 -22.89
CA PHE A 34 2.71 10.23 -24.25
C PHE A 34 2.00 8.89 -24.19
N MET A 35 0.79 8.80 -24.75
CA MET A 35 0.06 7.54 -24.86
C MET A 35 0.64 6.67 -26.00
N LYS A 36 0.30 5.37 -26.01
CA LYS A 36 0.78 4.45 -27.05
C LYS A 36 0.47 5.03 -28.44
N GLU A 37 1.48 5.01 -29.32
CA GLU A 37 1.48 5.60 -30.66
C GLU A 37 1.73 7.13 -30.74
N ASN A 38 2.01 7.81 -29.62
CA ASN A 38 2.31 9.25 -29.53
C ASN A 38 1.22 10.16 -30.15
N SER A 39 -0.02 9.67 -30.31
CA SER A 39 -1.12 10.46 -30.86
C SER A 39 -1.82 11.34 -29.83
N ASP A 40 -1.82 10.89 -28.56
CA ASP A 40 -2.57 11.51 -27.48
C ASP A 40 -1.63 11.91 -26.33
N GLU A 41 -1.87 13.09 -25.76
CA GLU A 41 -1.05 13.67 -24.70
C GLU A 41 -1.90 13.95 -23.46
N ILE A 42 -1.49 13.36 -22.32
CA ILE A 42 -2.06 13.70 -21.01
C ILE A 42 -1.07 14.59 -20.29
N CYS A 43 -1.50 15.81 -19.99
CA CYS A 43 -0.69 16.83 -19.36
C CYS A 43 -1.18 17.12 -17.94
N THR A 44 -0.24 17.34 -17.04
CA THR A 44 -0.48 17.80 -15.67
C THR A 44 0.30 19.09 -15.45
N LEU A 45 -0.42 20.21 -15.34
CA LEU A 45 0.13 21.52 -15.03
C LEU A 45 -0.04 21.80 -13.54
N ILE A 46 1.07 22.01 -12.84
CA ILE A 46 1.10 22.36 -11.42
C ILE A 46 1.60 23.81 -11.30
N ILE A 47 0.70 24.70 -10.87
CA ILE A 47 1.00 26.10 -10.61
C ILE A 47 1.23 26.28 -9.11
N THR A 48 2.45 26.63 -8.74
CA THR A 48 2.91 26.74 -7.35
C THR A 48 2.86 28.17 -6.81
N GLN A 49 2.59 29.15 -7.68
CA GLN A 49 2.37 30.54 -7.32
C GLN A 49 0.93 30.97 -7.61
N GLU A 50 0.43 31.90 -6.81
CA GLU A 50 -0.85 32.53 -7.09
C GLU A 50 -0.71 33.41 -8.35
N LEU A 51 -1.49 33.06 -9.38
CA LEU A 51 -1.55 33.79 -10.65
C LEU A 51 -2.96 34.30 -10.87
N GLU A 52 -3.06 35.50 -11.43
CA GLU A 52 -4.33 36.04 -11.93
C GLU A 52 -4.89 35.13 -13.03
N GLU A 53 -6.22 35.03 -13.10
CA GLU A 53 -6.91 34.15 -14.06
C GLU A 53 -6.58 34.49 -15.52
N SER A 54 -6.42 35.78 -15.83
CA SER A 54 -6.00 36.26 -17.14
C SER A 54 -4.61 35.73 -17.56
N ILE A 55 -3.69 35.62 -16.60
CA ILE A 55 -2.33 35.10 -16.82
C ILE A 55 -2.37 33.58 -16.95
N LYS A 56 -3.22 32.89 -16.17
CA LYS A 56 -3.42 31.44 -16.28
C LYS A 56 -3.95 31.03 -17.65
N ASN A 57 -4.94 31.74 -18.17
CA ASN A 57 -5.51 31.44 -19.49
C ASN A 57 -4.46 31.62 -20.59
N LYS A 58 -3.70 32.73 -20.56
CA LYS A 58 -2.57 32.93 -21.49
C LYS A 58 -1.50 31.84 -21.40
N LEU A 59 -1.21 31.35 -20.19
CA LEU A 59 -0.26 30.26 -20.00
C LEU A 59 -0.77 28.96 -20.67
N LEU A 60 -2.05 28.65 -20.52
CA LEU A 60 -2.65 27.47 -21.15
C LEU A 60 -2.60 27.56 -22.68
N ASP A 61 -2.97 28.71 -23.23
CA ASP A 61 -2.89 28.97 -24.67
C ASP A 61 -1.45 28.80 -25.17
N GLU A 62 -0.47 29.39 -24.48
CA GLU A 62 0.93 29.28 -24.87
C GLU A 62 1.46 27.84 -24.76
N ILE A 63 1.00 27.05 -23.78
CA ILE A 63 1.33 25.62 -23.68
C ILE A 63 0.79 24.85 -24.89
N VAL A 64 -0.47 25.07 -25.26
CA VAL A 64 -1.09 24.40 -26.42
C VAL A 64 -0.36 24.77 -27.71
N ASP A 65 0.00 26.05 -27.88
CA ASP A 65 0.63 26.54 -29.10
C ASP A 65 2.11 26.14 -29.24
N THR A 66 2.83 25.94 -28.12
CA THR A 66 4.28 25.75 -28.15
C THR A 66 4.78 24.39 -27.69
N ILE A 67 4.04 23.69 -26.84
CA ILE A 67 4.49 22.46 -26.21
C ILE A 67 3.76 21.23 -26.73
N ILE A 68 2.43 21.32 -26.91
CA ILE A 68 1.62 20.20 -27.40
C ILE A 68 2.00 19.89 -28.85
N VAL A 69 2.37 18.65 -29.15
CA VAL A 69 2.91 18.29 -30.47
C VAL A 69 1.81 18.20 -31.53
N ASN A 70 0.61 17.80 -31.13
CA ASN A 70 -0.57 17.70 -32.00
C ASN A 70 -1.80 18.38 -31.36
N PRO A 71 -1.90 19.71 -31.40
CA PRO A 71 -3.02 20.44 -30.78
C PRO A 71 -4.37 20.18 -31.47
N GLU A 72 -4.37 19.66 -32.71
CA GLU A 72 -5.60 19.23 -33.41
C GLU A 72 -6.05 17.81 -32.99
N GLY A 73 -5.19 17.07 -32.30
CA GLY A 73 -5.48 15.75 -31.73
C GLY A 73 -6.16 15.81 -30.37
N PHE A 74 -6.29 14.65 -29.71
CA PHE A 74 -6.80 14.60 -28.35
C PHE A 74 -5.69 14.90 -27.35
N PHE A 75 -5.84 15.99 -26.62
CA PHE A 75 -5.01 16.29 -25.46
C PHE A 75 -5.89 16.66 -24.26
N TRP A 76 -5.38 16.39 -23.06
CA TRP A 76 -6.06 16.75 -21.82
C TRP A 76 -5.06 17.40 -20.86
N ILE A 77 -5.35 18.62 -20.41
CA ILE A 77 -4.52 19.33 -19.42
C ILE A 77 -5.26 19.39 -18.07
N ASN A 78 -4.74 18.67 -17.09
CA ASN A 78 -5.15 18.81 -15.70
C ASN A 78 -4.42 19.99 -15.05
N VAL A 79 -5.15 20.99 -14.56
CA VAL A 79 -4.55 22.17 -13.93
C VAL A 79 -4.75 22.12 -12.42
N PHE A 80 -3.65 22.09 -11.68
CA PHE A 80 -3.61 22.19 -10.22
C PHE A 80 -3.01 23.53 -9.82
N SER A 81 -3.78 24.37 -9.14
CA SER A 81 -3.30 25.62 -8.54
C SER A 81 -3.31 25.50 -7.03
N ALA A 82 -2.16 25.62 -6.39
CA ALA A 82 -2.05 25.61 -4.94
C ALA A 82 -1.12 26.71 -4.44
N LYS A 83 -1.44 27.27 -3.27
CA LYS A 83 -0.53 28.16 -2.55
C LYS A 83 0.54 27.29 -1.88
N SER A 84 1.80 27.48 -2.25
CA SER A 84 2.90 26.79 -1.58
C SER A 84 2.97 27.21 -0.11
N GLU A 85 2.66 26.30 0.82
CA GLU A 85 2.79 26.54 2.27
C GLU A 85 4.16 26.11 2.83
N GLY A 86 5.05 25.63 1.95
CA GLY A 86 6.36 25.09 2.29
C GLY A 86 6.66 23.80 1.52
N GLY A 87 7.94 23.48 1.39
CA GLY A 87 8.41 22.25 0.74
C GLY A 87 9.41 21.52 1.62
N ILE A 88 9.27 20.20 1.74
CA ILE A 88 10.30 19.36 2.37
C ILE A 88 11.37 19.08 1.31
N PHE A 89 12.42 19.88 1.30
CA PHE A 89 13.57 19.67 0.43
C PHE A 89 14.52 18.64 1.05
N ASN A 90 14.57 17.44 0.49
CA ASN A 90 15.58 16.44 0.83
C ASN A 90 16.92 16.86 0.19
N ARG A 91 17.65 17.80 0.81
CA ARG A 91 19.05 18.09 0.44
C ARG A 91 19.98 17.11 1.15
N HIS A 92 21.07 16.74 0.48
CA HIS A 92 22.10 15.92 1.10
C HIS A 92 22.71 16.62 2.31
N HIS A 93 22.43 16.10 3.51
CA HIS A 93 23.09 16.54 4.75
C HIS A 93 24.38 15.73 4.91
N PRO A 94 25.54 16.32 5.24
CA PRO A 94 26.83 15.62 5.28
C PRO A 94 26.96 14.45 6.28
N ASP A 95 25.94 14.18 7.10
CA ASP A 95 25.96 13.16 8.17
C ASP A 95 24.95 12.01 7.96
N GLU A 96 24.75 11.62 6.70
CA GLU A 96 23.47 11.13 6.17
C GLU A 96 22.97 9.72 6.55
N ILE A 97 23.74 8.89 7.25
CA ILE A 97 23.36 7.45 7.35
C ILE A 97 22.48 7.16 8.58
N ASN A 98 22.71 7.82 9.72
CA ASN A 98 22.10 7.39 11.00
C ASN A 98 20.75 8.06 11.31
N ALA A 99 20.52 9.30 10.88
CA ALA A 99 19.26 10.01 11.16
C ALA A 99 18.12 9.55 10.22
N LYS A 100 18.40 9.35 8.92
CA LYS A 100 17.42 8.93 7.92
C LYS A 100 16.83 7.54 8.16
N GLN A 101 17.62 6.57 8.62
CA GLN A 101 17.10 5.24 8.95
C GLN A 101 16.03 5.27 10.05
N LYS A 102 16.14 6.20 11.01
CA LYS A 102 15.25 6.22 12.18
C LYS A 102 13.88 6.83 11.89
N ASP A 103 13.79 7.81 11.01
CA ASP A 103 12.51 8.43 10.66
C ASP A 103 11.81 7.72 9.49
N LEU A 104 12.55 7.18 8.50
CA LEU A 104 11.97 6.27 7.51
C LEU A 104 11.47 4.98 8.15
N SER A 105 12.20 4.41 9.11
CA SER A 105 11.71 3.22 9.82
C SER A 105 10.45 3.52 10.63
N LYS A 106 10.29 4.71 11.22
CA LYS A 106 9.03 5.09 11.87
C LYS A 106 7.87 5.16 10.88
N VAL A 107 8.03 5.86 9.75
CA VAL A 107 6.95 5.99 8.75
C VAL A 107 6.63 4.63 8.11
N LEU A 108 7.66 3.84 7.77
CA LEU A 108 7.49 2.48 7.25
C LEU A 108 6.84 1.57 8.29
N ASN A 109 7.18 1.69 9.57
CA ASN A 109 6.53 0.95 10.65
C ASN A 109 5.06 1.37 10.77
N THR A 110 4.72 2.65 10.72
CA THR A 110 3.32 3.12 10.74
C THR A 110 2.54 2.58 9.55
N PHE A 111 3.12 2.58 8.35
CA PHE A 111 2.52 1.99 7.15
C PHE A 111 2.35 0.47 7.25
N GLN A 112 3.34 -0.23 7.78
CA GLN A 112 3.28 -1.67 8.02
C GLN A 112 2.22 -2.01 9.07
N VAL A 113 2.13 -1.22 10.15
CA VAL A 113 1.09 -1.37 11.18
C VAL A 113 -0.30 -1.16 10.59
N ALA A 114 -0.51 -0.09 9.83
CA ALA A 114 -1.79 0.16 9.16
C ALA A 114 -2.17 -0.97 8.19
N LYS A 115 -1.19 -1.48 7.42
CA LYS A 115 -1.40 -2.64 6.53
C LYS A 115 -1.71 -3.91 7.33
N GLY A 116 -1.11 -4.08 8.51
CA GLY A 116 -1.35 -5.18 9.45
C GLY A 116 -2.79 -5.17 9.93
N GLN A 117 -3.23 -4.05 10.48
CA GLN A 117 -4.60 -3.82 10.93
C GLN A 117 -5.64 -4.02 9.83
N LEU A 118 -5.35 -3.57 8.61
CA LEU A 118 -6.22 -3.84 7.45
C LEU A 118 -6.27 -5.34 7.09
N SER A 119 -5.17 -6.06 7.26
CA SER A 119 -5.10 -7.50 7.00
C SER A 119 -5.87 -8.29 8.06
N GLU A 120 -5.80 -7.87 9.33
CA GLU A 120 -6.60 -8.41 10.43
C GLU A 120 -8.09 -8.13 10.20
N THR A 121 -8.46 -6.92 9.80
CA THR A 121 -9.85 -6.56 9.49
C THR A 121 -10.41 -7.44 8.36
N ALA A 122 -9.61 -7.67 7.31
CA ALA A 122 -10.01 -8.55 6.21
C ALA A 122 -10.16 -10.01 6.65
N ALA A 123 -9.25 -10.52 7.49
CA ALA A 123 -9.35 -11.86 8.06
C ALA A 123 -10.60 -12.00 8.95
N LEU A 124 -10.92 -10.98 9.74
CA LEU A 124 -12.12 -10.92 10.57
C LEU A 124 -13.40 -10.99 9.71
N GLU A 125 -13.49 -10.21 8.64
CA GLU A 125 -14.63 -10.28 7.70
C GLU A 125 -14.74 -11.68 7.06
N TYR A 126 -13.62 -12.30 6.68
CA TYR A 126 -13.58 -13.65 6.10
C TYR A 126 -14.18 -14.70 7.04
N PHE A 127 -13.72 -14.76 8.30
CA PHE A 127 -14.21 -15.76 9.26
C PHE A 127 -15.67 -15.51 9.67
N LYS A 128 -16.10 -14.24 9.75
CA LYS A 128 -17.53 -13.93 9.92
C LYS A 128 -18.37 -14.44 8.74
N GLY A 129 -17.85 -14.34 7.52
CA GLY A 129 -18.48 -14.89 6.31
C GLY A 129 -18.60 -16.42 6.32
N LEU A 130 -17.77 -17.11 7.11
CA LEU A 130 -17.84 -18.55 7.33
C LEU A 130 -18.72 -18.95 8.54
N ASN A 131 -19.53 -18.03 9.07
CA ASN A 131 -20.40 -18.22 10.24
C ASN A 131 -19.67 -18.45 11.57
N TYR A 132 -18.45 -17.94 11.73
CA TYR A 132 -17.81 -17.87 13.05
C TYR A 132 -18.16 -16.55 13.77
N THR A 133 -18.24 -16.63 15.09
CA THR A 133 -18.17 -15.45 15.94
C THR A 133 -16.70 -15.06 16.09
N VAL A 134 -16.32 -13.88 15.60
CA VAL A 134 -14.91 -13.46 15.55
C VAL A 134 -14.70 -12.23 16.41
N GLU A 135 -13.70 -12.30 17.29
CA GLU A 135 -13.26 -11.21 18.15
C GLU A 135 -11.76 -10.94 17.96
N VAL A 136 -11.37 -9.69 18.24
CA VAL A 136 -9.95 -9.34 18.34
C VAL A 136 -9.43 -9.92 19.64
N ALA A 137 -8.28 -10.59 19.57
CA ALA A 137 -7.69 -11.24 20.73
C ALA A 137 -7.38 -10.21 21.83
N SER A 138 -7.62 -10.58 23.08
CA SER A 138 -7.27 -9.72 24.22
C SER A 138 -5.75 -9.56 24.35
N ASP A 139 -5.31 -8.53 25.08
CA ASP A 139 -3.89 -8.24 25.36
C ASP A 139 -3.08 -9.45 25.84
N LEU A 140 -3.71 -10.39 26.57
CA LEU A 140 -3.09 -11.63 27.02
C LEU A 140 -2.73 -12.53 25.84
N TYR A 141 -3.69 -12.77 24.95
CA TYR A 141 -3.52 -13.62 23.78
C TYR A 141 -2.55 -13.02 22.75
N ASP A 142 -2.59 -11.71 22.55
CA ASP A 142 -1.66 -11.01 21.66
C ASP A 142 -0.20 -11.08 22.19
N LYS A 143 0.02 -10.68 23.45
CA LYS A 143 1.38 -10.58 24.02
C LYS A 143 2.00 -11.93 24.31
N GLU A 144 1.26 -12.85 24.92
CA GLU A 144 1.81 -14.15 25.33
C GLU A 144 1.78 -15.17 24.20
N TYR A 145 0.70 -15.21 23.41
CA TYR A 145 0.48 -16.28 22.44
C TYR A 145 0.68 -15.83 20.99
N LYS A 146 0.78 -14.53 20.73
CA LYS A 146 0.84 -13.95 19.37
C LYS A 146 -0.35 -14.42 18.54
N ILE A 147 -1.54 -14.08 19.02
CA ILE A 147 -2.81 -14.38 18.36
C ILE A 147 -3.46 -13.02 18.15
N ASP A 148 -3.83 -12.71 16.91
CA ASP A 148 -4.43 -11.42 16.58
C ASP A 148 -5.96 -11.51 16.66
N LEU A 149 -6.54 -12.64 16.25
CA LEU A 149 -7.99 -12.87 16.22
C LEU A 149 -8.34 -14.25 16.80
N ILE A 150 -9.53 -14.35 17.39
CA ILE A 150 -10.12 -15.59 17.84
C ILE A 150 -11.47 -15.73 17.13
N ALA A 151 -11.67 -16.86 16.45
CA ALA A 151 -12.93 -17.20 15.80
C ALA A 151 -13.51 -18.47 16.43
N GLU A 152 -14.78 -18.45 16.79
CA GLU A 152 -15.43 -19.53 17.53
C GLU A 152 -16.81 -19.84 16.95
N ASN A 153 -17.14 -21.12 16.85
CA ASN A 153 -18.48 -21.63 16.57
C ASN A 153 -18.86 -22.69 17.61
N GLU A 154 -19.92 -23.46 17.39
CA GLU A 154 -20.37 -24.49 18.34
C GLU A 154 -19.37 -25.64 18.54
N GLN A 155 -18.57 -25.98 17.52
CA GLN A 155 -17.73 -27.18 17.47
C GLN A 155 -16.25 -26.89 17.70
N GLU A 156 -15.76 -25.73 17.28
CA GLU A 156 -14.33 -25.43 17.21
C GLU A 156 -14.02 -23.98 17.56
N LYS A 157 -12.79 -23.80 18.05
CA LYS A 157 -12.19 -22.51 18.37
C LYS A 157 -10.88 -22.36 17.62
N ILE A 158 -10.80 -21.31 16.83
CA ILE A 158 -9.71 -21.01 15.91
C ILE A 158 -8.92 -19.83 16.45
N TYR A 159 -7.63 -20.04 16.70
CA TYR A 159 -6.68 -19.01 17.10
C TYR A 159 -5.91 -18.57 15.87
N ILE A 160 -6.09 -17.32 15.47
CA ILE A 160 -5.66 -16.82 14.17
C ILE A 160 -4.51 -15.83 14.36
N GLN A 161 -3.37 -16.11 13.74
CA GLN A 161 -2.31 -15.14 13.52
C GLN A 161 -2.32 -14.71 12.04
N VAL A 162 -2.40 -13.40 11.82
CA VAL A 162 -2.28 -12.73 10.53
C VAL A 162 -0.85 -12.22 10.35
N LYS A 163 -0.25 -12.57 9.22
CA LYS A 163 1.09 -12.12 8.81
C LYS A 163 1.01 -11.38 7.49
N LEU A 164 1.74 -10.26 7.44
CA LEU A 164 1.71 -9.35 6.31
C LEU A 164 2.38 -9.88 5.04
N GLY A 165 3.35 -10.79 5.19
CA GLY A 165 4.17 -11.28 4.09
C GLY A 165 4.42 -12.78 4.20
N THR A 166 5.67 -13.20 3.99
CA THR A 166 6.08 -14.60 4.11
C THR A 166 6.24 -14.99 5.58
N ILE A 167 5.70 -16.14 5.97
CA ILE A 167 5.95 -16.73 7.28
C ILE A 167 7.08 -17.76 7.21
N SER A 168 7.92 -17.83 8.24
CA SER A 168 9.01 -18.81 8.33
C SER A 168 8.61 -20.10 9.05
N ASP A 169 9.29 -21.22 8.77
CA ASP A 169 9.09 -22.50 9.48
C ASP A 169 9.16 -22.34 11.00
N LYS A 170 10.14 -21.56 11.49
CA LYS A 170 10.33 -21.30 12.93
C LYS A 170 9.13 -20.59 13.55
N GLU A 171 8.52 -19.66 12.83
CA GLU A 171 7.33 -18.96 13.31
C GLU A 171 6.10 -19.85 13.30
N ILE A 172 5.91 -20.68 12.27
CA ILE A 172 4.84 -21.67 12.21
C ILE A 172 4.91 -22.60 13.43
N ILE A 173 6.09 -23.16 13.70
CA ILE A 173 6.31 -24.04 14.86
C ILE A 173 5.96 -23.29 16.15
N LYS A 174 6.44 -22.06 16.32
CA LYS A 174 6.22 -21.26 17.52
C LYS A 174 4.73 -20.97 17.76
N ILE A 175 3.98 -20.61 16.71
CA ILE A 175 2.54 -20.34 16.82
C ILE A 175 1.79 -21.62 17.17
N ALA A 176 2.05 -22.71 16.46
CA ALA A 176 1.39 -23.99 16.72
C ALA A 176 1.65 -24.50 18.14
N THR A 177 2.89 -24.45 18.62
CA THR A 177 3.23 -24.84 20.00
C THR A 177 2.49 -23.97 21.02
N LYS A 178 2.50 -22.65 20.83
CA LYS A 178 1.79 -21.73 21.73
C LYS A 178 0.28 -22.00 21.78
N VAL A 179 -0.35 -22.20 20.64
CA VAL A 179 -1.79 -22.53 20.58
C VAL A 179 -2.07 -23.87 21.24
N SER A 180 -1.16 -24.85 21.12
CA SER A 180 -1.33 -26.15 21.78
C SER A 180 -1.36 -26.03 23.31
N GLU A 181 -0.62 -25.08 23.88
CA GLU A 181 -0.52 -24.83 25.32
C GLU A 181 -1.76 -24.09 25.90
N ILE A 182 -2.60 -23.49 25.07
CA ILE A 182 -3.80 -22.77 25.53
C ILE A 182 -4.86 -23.77 25.96
N ASN A 183 -5.28 -23.71 27.23
CA ASN A 183 -6.30 -24.60 27.81
C ASN A 183 -7.51 -23.80 28.29
N ASP A 184 -8.15 -23.06 27.39
CA ASP A 184 -9.30 -22.18 27.67
C ASP A 184 -10.63 -22.72 27.09
N THR A 185 -10.61 -23.88 26.42
CA THR A 185 -11.79 -24.46 25.77
C THR A 185 -11.72 -25.98 25.71
N GLU A 186 -12.89 -26.63 25.74
CA GLU A 186 -13.07 -28.06 25.47
C GLU A 186 -13.38 -28.34 23.99
N LYS A 187 -13.55 -27.29 23.18
CA LYS A 187 -13.83 -27.40 21.74
C LYS A 187 -12.59 -27.84 20.96
N ASN A 188 -12.79 -28.24 19.71
CA ASN A 188 -11.68 -28.54 18.81
C ASN A 188 -10.83 -27.28 18.58
N LYS A 189 -9.56 -27.32 19.01
CA LYS A 189 -8.62 -26.21 18.85
C LYS A 189 -7.96 -26.25 17.49
N ILE A 190 -7.97 -25.11 16.79
CA ILE A 190 -7.31 -24.93 15.49
C ILE A 190 -6.33 -23.76 15.59
N ALA A 191 -5.06 -24.01 15.26
CA ALA A 191 -4.09 -22.94 15.02
C ALA A 191 -4.19 -22.49 13.56
N CYS A 192 -4.70 -21.29 13.31
CA CYS A 192 -4.81 -20.74 11.98
C CYS A 192 -3.73 -19.68 11.72
N ILE A 193 -3.09 -19.78 10.56
CA ILE A 193 -2.11 -18.80 10.10
C ILE A 193 -2.61 -18.23 8.76
N VAL A 194 -2.76 -16.90 8.72
CA VAL A 194 -3.07 -16.17 7.49
C VAL A 194 -1.81 -15.46 7.02
N ALA A 195 -1.30 -15.79 5.83
CA ALA A 195 -0.06 -15.18 5.32
C ALA A 195 -0.09 -14.98 3.79
N GLU A 196 0.79 -14.13 3.26
CA GLU A 196 0.91 -13.97 1.81
C GLU A 196 1.57 -15.20 1.17
N ARG A 197 2.63 -15.72 1.81
CA ARG A 197 3.39 -16.88 1.34
C ARG A 197 3.75 -17.80 2.48
N PHE A 198 3.68 -19.09 2.20
CA PHE A 198 4.14 -20.14 3.09
C PHE A 198 5.41 -20.79 2.51
N PRO A 199 6.26 -21.39 3.37
CA PRO A 199 7.39 -22.20 2.94
C PRO A 199 6.96 -23.36 2.04
N VAL A 200 7.82 -23.80 1.11
CA VAL A 200 7.51 -24.87 0.14
C VAL A 200 7.16 -26.19 0.85
N ASN A 201 7.81 -26.44 1.99
CA ASN A 201 7.61 -27.60 2.87
C ASN A 201 6.50 -27.40 3.91
N SER A 202 5.71 -26.32 3.84
CA SER A 202 4.72 -25.96 4.85
C SER A 202 3.70 -27.07 5.12
N GLU A 203 3.15 -27.72 4.10
CA GLU A 203 2.20 -28.83 4.29
C GLU A 203 2.83 -30.05 5.00
N LEU A 204 4.10 -30.35 4.70
CA LEU A 204 4.83 -31.41 5.40
C LEU A 204 5.10 -31.02 6.86
N LEU A 205 5.38 -29.75 7.11
CA LEU A 205 5.55 -29.20 8.46
C LEU A 205 4.23 -29.25 9.24
N ARG A 206 3.12 -28.86 8.62
CA ARG A 206 1.76 -28.92 9.16
C ARG A 206 1.44 -30.31 9.68
N LYS A 207 1.56 -31.32 8.81
CA LYS A 207 1.27 -32.71 9.14
C LYS A 207 2.11 -33.21 10.33
N LYS A 208 3.40 -32.86 10.37
CA LYS A 208 4.28 -33.21 11.49
C LYS A 208 3.85 -32.53 12.80
N LEU A 209 3.49 -31.26 12.74
CA LEU A 209 3.09 -30.50 13.92
C LEU A 209 1.74 -30.96 14.46
N GLU A 210 0.76 -31.23 13.59
CA GLU A 210 -0.56 -31.76 14.00
C GLU A 210 -0.41 -33.10 14.74
N GLN A 211 0.45 -33.99 14.24
CA GLN A 211 0.75 -35.27 14.88
C GLN A 211 1.44 -35.11 16.24
N ASN A 212 2.38 -34.17 16.34
CA ASN A 212 3.18 -33.98 17.55
C ASN A 212 2.46 -33.22 18.66
N LEU A 213 1.61 -32.25 18.28
CA LEU A 213 0.97 -31.31 19.21
C LEU A 213 -0.51 -31.65 19.47
N ASN A 214 -1.06 -32.63 18.75
CA ASN A 214 -2.47 -33.03 18.84
C ASN A 214 -3.45 -31.85 18.71
N ILE A 215 -3.16 -30.95 17.77
CA ILE A 215 -4.03 -29.84 17.37
C ILE A 215 -4.15 -29.81 15.86
N ASN A 216 -5.24 -29.25 15.35
CA ASN A 216 -5.40 -28.99 13.93
C ASN A 216 -4.71 -27.68 13.56
N ILE A 217 -4.09 -27.63 12.37
CA ILE A 217 -3.42 -26.43 11.88
C ILE A 217 -4.03 -26.07 10.53
N MET A 218 -4.39 -24.81 10.36
CA MET A 218 -4.98 -24.30 9.14
C MET A 218 -4.09 -23.20 8.53
N TYR A 219 -3.80 -23.33 7.25
CA TYR A 219 -3.11 -22.28 6.48
C TYR A 219 -4.09 -21.62 5.54
N ILE A 220 -4.13 -20.29 5.59
CA ILE A 220 -4.95 -19.49 4.68
C ILE A 220 -4.02 -18.51 3.99
N HIS A 221 -3.99 -18.56 2.67
CA HIS A 221 -3.31 -17.56 1.89
C HIS A 221 -4.13 -16.27 1.85
N LYS A 222 -3.44 -15.13 1.93
CA LYS A 222 -4.07 -13.82 1.94
C LYS A 222 -4.97 -13.57 0.74
N TYR A 223 -4.64 -14.08 -0.45
CA TYR A 223 -5.52 -13.92 -1.62
C TYR A 223 -6.88 -14.59 -1.42
N GLN A 224 -6.96 -15.72 -0.70
CA GLN A 224 -8.22 -16.41 -0.40
C GLN A 224 -9.12 -15.55 0.50
N VAL A 225 -8.52 -14.86 1.47
CA VAL A 225 -9.22 -13.87 2.32
C VAL A 225 -9.76 -12.73 1.46
N LEU A 226 -8.95 -12.17 0.57
CA LEU A 226 -9.33 -11.03 -0.26
C LEU A 226 -10.38 -11.37 -1.32
N GLU A 227 -10.35 -12.58 -1.89
CA GLU A 227 -11.34 -13.05 -2.86
C GLU A 227 -12.73 -13.26 -2.25
N SER A 228 -12.80 -13.57 -0.95
CA SER A 228 -14.06 -13.79 -0.25
C SER A 228 -14.91 -12.52 -0.10
N SER A 229 -14.29 -11.33 -0.14
CA SER A 229 -14.98 -10.05 0.08
C SER A 229 -15.17 -9.28 -1.23
N PRO A 230 -16.42 -8.93 -1.61
CA PRO A 230 -16.69 -8.12 -2.80
C PRO A 230 -15.95 -6.77 -2.81
N LYS A 231 -15.64 -6.22 -1.63
CA LYS A 231 -14.93 -4.94 -1.47
C LYS A 231 -13.47 -5.01 -1.92
N TYR A 232 -12.80 -6.16 -1.74
CA TYR A 232 -11.37 -6.32 -2.00
C TYR A 232 -11.05 -7.00 -3.35
N LYS A 233 -12.04 -7.57 -4.04
CA LYS A 233 -11.88 -8.14 -5.39
C LYS A 233 -11.31 -7.15 -6.43
N ARG A 234 -11.55 -5.85 -6.27
CA ARG A 234 -11.01 -4.82 -7.18
C ARG A 234 -9.52 -4.55 -6.99
N THR A 235 -8.95 -4.90 -5.84
CA THR A 235 -7.55 -4.64 -5.47
C THR A 235 -6.59 -5.77 -5.88
N LEU A 236 -7.13 -6.89 -6.37
CA LEU A 236 -6.36 -8.07 -6.81
C LEU A 236 -6.04 -8.05 -8.33
N LYS A 237 -6.50 -7.05 -9.08
CA LYS A 237 -6.23 -6.89 -10.52
C LYS A 237 -5.00 -6.03 -10.79
#